data_AF-A0ABD0U8X2-F1
#
_entry.id   AF-A0ABD0U8X2-F1
#
_cell.length_a   1.000
_cell.length_b   1.000
_cell.length_c   1.000
_cell.angle_alpha   90.00
_cell.angle_beta   90.00
_cell.angle_gamma   90.00
#
_symmetry.space_group_name_H-M   'P 1'
#
loop_
_entity.id
_entity.type
_entity.pdbx_description
1 polymer ?
#
loop_
_entity_poly.entity_id
_entity_poly.type
_entity_poly.pdbx_seq_one_letter_code
_entity_poly.pdbx_strand_id
1 'polypeptide(L)'
;MDALFSQLSVLANDALDNKDFNPSRIDELLQLFELEARASLAAAEAEHLKAAGKAEAAMKEAEDQLNSILDDATEDFRSYSAKVDSAAGASENYMEAALAAAMATMKSTFASSKIQPS
;
A
#
# COMPACT_ATOMS: atom_id res chain seq x y z
N MET A 1 34.64 12.20 -14.59
CA MET A 1 35.33 12.65 -13.36
C MET A 1 36.80 12.19 -13.27
N ASP A 2 37.09 10.88 -13.32
CA ASP A 2 38.46 10.35 -13.08
C ASP A 2 39.54 10.89 -14.03
N ALA A 3 39.19 11.07 -15.30
CA ALA A 3 40.09 11.69 -16.28
C ALA A 3 40.50 13.11 -15.91
N LEU A 4 39.61 13.88 -15.26
CA LEU A 4 39.90 15.24 -14.78
C LEU A 4 40.82 15.21 -13.56
N PHE A 5 40.64 14.24 -12.65
CA PHE A 5 41.57 14.03 -11.52
C PHE A 5 42.96 13.62 -11.99
N SER A 6 43.05 12.74 -13.00
CA SER A 6 44.33 12.38 -13.61
C SER A 6 45.01 13.60 -14.25
N GLN A 7 44.25 14.45 -14.94
CA GLN A 7 44.77 15.69 -15.51
C GLN A 7 45.22 16.69 -14.43
N LEU A 8 44.47 16.80 -13.33
CA LEU A 8 44.83 17.64 -12.19
C LEU A 8 46.14 17.18 -11.57
N SER A 9 46.34 15.87 -11.39
CA SER A 9 47.57 15.33 -10.83
C SER A 9 48.78 15.61 -11.71
N VAL A 10 48.65 15.46 -13.03
CA VAL A 10 49.71 15.81 -14.00
C VAL A 10 50.02 17.31 -13.94
N LEU A 11 48.98 18.15 -13.96
CA LEU A 11 49.14 19.60 -13.93
C LEU A 11 49.76 20.10 -12.62
N ALA A 12 49.39 19.49 -11.48
CA ALA A 12 49.96 19.81 -10.18
C ALA A 12 51.45 19.46 -10.09
N ASN A 13 51.87 18.33 -10.67
CA ASN A 13 53.28 17.97 -10.75
C ASN A 13 54.07 18.92 -11.67
N ASP A 14 53.52 19.28 -12.83
CA ASP A 14 54.11 20.27 -13.75
C ASP A 14 54.31 21.63 -13.06
N ALA A 15 53.34 22.07 -12.25
CA ALA A 15 53.43 23.33 -11.50
C ALA A 15 54.55 23.37 -10.45
N LEU A 16 55.01 22.22 -9.96
CA LEU A 16 56.10 22.13 -8.96
C LEU A 16 57.49 22.23 -9.60
N ASP A 17 57.65 21.62 -10.77
CA ASP A 17 58.97 21.44 -11.39
C ASP A 17 59.25 22.45 -12.53
N ASN A 18 58.20 23.03 -13.14
CA ASN A 18 58.31 23.90 -14.31
C ASN A 18 58.25 25.39 -13.93
N LYS A 19 59.36 26.12 -14.14
CA LYS A 19 59.46 27.56 -13.85
C LYS A 19 58.66 28.45 -14.80
N ASP A 20 58.34 27.95 -15.99
CA ASP A 20 57.53 28.63 -17.00
C ASP A 20 56.07 28.15 -16.97
N PHE A 21 55.65 27.53 -15.86
CA PHE A 21 54.27 27.07 -15.70
C PHE A 21 53.27 28.20 -15.89
N ASN A 22 52.26 27.96 -16.72
CA ASN A 22 51.15 28.90 -16.94
C ASN A 22 50.00 28.61 -15.96
N PRO A 23 49.75 29.47 -14.95
CA PRO A 23 48.70 29.25 -13.95
C PRO A 23 47.29 29.20 -14.52
N SER A 24 47.01 29.84 -15.67
CA SER A 24 45.67 29.85 -16.28
C SER A 24 45.18 28.45 -16.67
N ARG A 25 46.09 27.48 -16.85
CA ARG A 25 45.73 26.08 -17.11
C ARG A 25 44.99 25.43 -15.94
N ILE A 26 45.21 25.92 -14.71
CA ILE A 26 44.46 25.46 -13.53
C ILE A 26 43.01 25.93 -13.63
N ASP A 27 42.80 27.20 -13.99
CA ASP A 27 41.46 27.77 -14.12
C ASP A 27 40.65 27.07 -15.23
N GLU A 28 41.29 26.78 -16.37
CA GLU A 28 40.69 26.01 -17.46
C GLU A 28 40.26 24.62 -16.99
N LEU A 29 41.10 23.94 -16.22
CA LEU A 29 40.78 22.62 -15.67
C LEU A 29 39.65 22.69 -14.63
N LEU A 30 39.63 23.72 -13.77
CA LEU A 30 38.58 23.93 -12.78
C LEU A 30 37.21 24.18 -13.45
N GLN A 31 37.17 24.88 -14.57
CA GLN A 31 35.94 25.04 -15.36
C GLN A 31 35.41 23.69 -15.88
N LEU A 32 36.30 22.79 -16.31
CA LEU A 32 35.91 21.44 -16.72
C LEU A 32 35.37 20.61 -15.54
N PHE A 33 35.98 20.74 -14.36
CA PHE A 33 35.46 20.13 -13.12
C PHE A 33 34.06 20.63 -12.78
N GLU A 34 33.83 21.94 -12.84
CA GLU A 34 32.52 22.54 -12.57
C GLU A 34 31.47 22.03 -13.55
N LEU A 35 31.81 21.96 -14.85
CA LEU A 35 30.91 21.46 -15.88
C LEU A 35 30.55 19.99 -15.65
N GLU A 36 31.55 19.14 -15.43
CA GLU A 36 31.37 17.70 -15.17
C GLU A 36 30.56 17.47 -13.89
N ALA A 37 30.82 18.23 -12.83
CA ALA A 37 30.09 18.14 -11.57
C ALA A 37 28.61 18.52 -11.73
N ARG A 38 28.32 19.61 -12.47
CA ARG A 38 26.94 20.01 -12.78
C ARG A 38 26.23 18.96 -13.62
N ALA A 39 26.88 18.42 -14.64
CA ALA A 39 26.31 17.38 -15.48
C ALA A 39 26.02 16.10 -14.68
N SER A 40 26.95 15.70 -13.81
CA SER A 40 26.79 14.54 -12.93
C SER A 40 25.65 14.73 -11.93
N LEU A 41 25.54 15.92 -11.32
CA LEU A 41 24.44 16.25 -10.43
C LEU A 41 23.09 16.22 -11.16
N ALA A 42 22.99 16.85 -12.32
CA ALA A 42 21.77 16.85 -13.11
C ALA A 42 21.35 15.43 -13.54
N ALA A 43 22.31 14.57 -13.89
CA ALA A 43 22.04 13.17 -14.22
C ALA A 43 21.53 12.39 -13.00
N ALA A 44 22.16 12.56 -11.85
CA ALA A 44 21.74 11.93 -10.60
C ALA A 44 20.34 12.39 -10.18
N GLU A 45 20.06 13.70 -10.22
CA GLU A 45 18.72 14.26 -9.93
C GLU A 45 17.66 13.70 -10.88
N ALA A 46 17.94 13.62 -12.18
CA ALA A 46 17.03 13.03 -13.16
C ALA A 46 16.74 11.54 -12.89
N GLU A 47 17.76 10.77 -12.50
CA GLU A 47 17.58 9.37 -12.11
C GLU A 47 16.74 9.24 -10.83
N HIS A 48 17.01 10.06 -9.81
CA HIS A 48 16.24 10.09 -8.57
C HIS A 48 14.78 10.46 -8.80
N LEU A 49 14.50 11.49 -9.60
CA LEU A 49 13.13 11.88 -9.94
C LEU A 49 12.39 10.77 -10.70
N LYS A 50 13.07 10.10 -11.63
CA LYS A 50 12.51 8.95 -12.34
C LYS A 50 12.22 7.78 -11.40
N ALA A 51 13.13 7.49 -10.47
CA ALA A 51 12.95 6.44 -9.47
C ALA A 51 11.79 6.75 -8.53
N ALA A 52 11.70 8.00 -8.05
CA ALA A 52 10.60 8.48 -7.21
C ALA A 52 9.25 8.35 -7.93
N GLY A 53 9.14 8.83 -9.17
CA GLY A 53 7.89 8.72 -9.94
C GLY A 53 7.46 7.26 -10.20
N LYS A 54 8.42 6.34 -10.40
CA LYS A 54 8.12 4.90 -10.48
C LYS A 54 7.62 4.33 -9.16
N ALA A 55 8.25 4.72 -8.04
CA ALA A 55 7.83 4.28 -6.72
C ALA A 55 6.42 4.79 -6.38
N GLU A 56 6.12 6.05 -6.66
CA GLU A 56 4.80 6.64 -6.48
C GLU A 56 3.73 5.92 -7.32
N ALA A 57 4.02 5.64 -8.60
CA ALA A 57 3.11 4.91 -9.46
C ALA A 57 2.83 3.49 -8.94
N ALA A 58 3.86 2.77 -8.49
CA ALA A 58 3.71 1.44 -7.91
C ALA A 58 2.93 1.45 -6.59
N MET A 59 3.16 2.45 -5.73
CA MET A 59 2.39 2.62 -4.50
C MET A 59 0.92 2.88 -4.80
N LYS A 60 0.63 3.75 -5.77
CA LYS A 60 -0.74 4.03 -6.18
C LYS A 60 -1.44 2.79 -6.73
N GLU A 61 -0.77 2.01 -7.58
CA GLU A 61 -1.32 0.75 -8.09
C GLU A 61 -1.61 -0.23 -6.95
N ALA A 62 -0.71 -0.35 -5.97
CA ALA A 62 -0.92 -1.19 -4.80
C ALA A 62 -2.09 -0.70 -3.93
N GLU A 63 -2.23 0.61 -3.73
CA GLU A 63 -3.37 1.21 -3.02
C GLU A 63 -4.69 0.92 -3.73
N ASP A 64 -4.74 1.09 -5.06
CA ASP A 64 -5.93 0.80 -5.87
C ASP A 64 -6.32 -0.68 -5.77
N GLN A 65 -5.35 -1.60 -5.82
CA GLN A 65 -5.58 -3.04 -5.63
C GLN A 65 -6.09 -3.36 -4.22
N LEU A 66 -5.48 -2.77 -3.19
CA LEU A 66 -5.91 -2.97 -1.81
C LEU A 66 -7.33 -2.46 -1.57
N ASN A 67 -7.68 -1.29 -2.12
CA ASN A 67 -9.03 -0.76 -2.02
C ASN A 67 -10.06 -1.68 -2.69
N SER A 68 -9.75 -2.21 -3.87
CA SER A 68 -10.62 -3.19 -4.54
C SER A 68 -10.85 -4.43 -3.68
N ILE A 69 -9.79 -5.00 -3.10
CA ILE A 69 -9.89 -6.20 -2.24
C ILE A 69 -10.70 -5.88 -0.97
N LEU A 70 -10.50 -4.70 -0.38
CA LEU A 70 -11.23 -4.28 0.82
C LEU A 70 -12.72 -4.04 0.54
N ASP A 71 -13.05 -3.46 -0.61
CA ASP A 71 -14.44 -3.26 -1.03
C ASP A 71 -15.14 -4.61 -1.23
N ASP A 72 -14.51 -5.54 -1.96
CA ASP A 72 -15.03 -6.90 -2.17
C ASP A 72 -15.23 -7.62 -0.83
N ALA A 73 -14.22 -7.60 0.05
CA ALA A 73 -14.30 -8.24 1.37
C ALA A 73 -15.39 -7.61 2.25
N THR A 74 -15.62 -6.31 2.14
CA THR A 74 -16.66 -5.60 2.90
C THR A 74 -18.05 -5.95 2.37
N GLU A 75 -18.23 -6.09 1.06
CA GLU A 75 -19.48 -6.54 0.45
C GLU A 75 -19.80 -7.97 0.88
N ASP A 76 -18.83 -8.87 0.81
CA ASP A 76 -18.96 -10.25 1.27
C ASP A 76 -19.34 -10.32 2.75
N PHE A 77 -18.68 -9.53 3.60
CA PHE A 77 -19.00 -9.46 5.02
C PHE A 77 -20.43 -8.97 5.27
N ARG A 78 -20.89 -7.94 4.55
CA ARG A 78 -22.27 -7.44 4.65
C ARG A 78 -23.29 -8.50 4.22
N SER A 79 -23.04 -9.18 3.11
CA SER A 79 -23.88 -10.26 2.61
C SER A 79 -23.97 -11.41 3.61
N TYR A 80 -22.83 -11.79 4.19
CA TYR A 80 -22.77 -12.83 5.20
C TYR A 80 -23.52 -12.44 6.48
N SER A 81 -23.29 -11.23 7.01
CA SER A 81 -23.99 -10.72 8.19
C SER A 81 -25.51 -10.74 8.00
N ALA A 82 -26.00 -10.24 6.86
CA ALA A 82 -27.43 -10.23 6.56
C ALA A 82 -28.05 -11.65 6.52
N LYS A 83 -27.30 -12.63 5.98
CA LYS A 83 -27.73 -14.04 5.99
C LYS A 83 -27.79 -14.61 7.40
N VAL A 84 -26.81 -14.29 8.25
CA VAL A 84 -26.79 -14.71 9.65
C VAL A 84 -27.97 -14.12 10.41
N ASP A 85 -28.22 -12.82 10.26
CA ASP A 85 -29.33 -12.13 10.93
C ASP A 85 -30.69 -12.71 10.50
N SER A 86 -30.85 -12.99 9.20
CA SER A 86 -32.06 -13.64 8.67
C SER A 86 -32.26 -15.05 9.22
N ALA A 87 -31.18 -15.85 9.29
CA ALA A 87 -31.25 -17.21 9.84
C ALA A 87 -31.57 -17.20 11.34
N ALA A 88 -31.00 -16.24 12.09
CA ALA A 88 -31.27 -16.07 13.51
C ALA A 88 -32.75 -15.71 13.76
N GLY A 89 -33.29 -14.73 13.02
CA GLY A 89 -34.70 -14.35 13.13
C GLY A 89 -35.65 -15.48 12.71
N ALA A 90 -35.30 -16.26 11.68
CA ALA A 90 -36.07 -17.45 11.31
C ALA A 90 -36.08 -18.50 12.44
N SER A 91 -34.93 -18.74 13.06
CA SER A 91 -34.78 -19.67 14.19
C SER A 91 -35.63 -19.26 15.39
N GLU A 92 -35.64 -17.96 15.75
CA GLU A 92 -36.51 -17.42 16.80
C GLU A 92 -38.00 -17.66 16.49
N ASN A 93 -38.43 -17.33 15.28
CA ASN A 93 -39.82 -17.55 14.85
C ASN A 93 -40.23 -19.03 14.91
N TYR A 94 -39.34 -19.94 14.47
CA TYR A 94 -39.59 -21.39 14.57
C TYR A 94 -39.72 -21.86 16.01
N MET A 95 -38.85 -21.39 16.91
CA MET A 95 -38.92 -21.73 18.33
C MET A 95 -40.20 -21.20 18.99
N GLU A 96 -40.61 -19.97 18.68
CA GLU A 96 -41.84 -19.39 19.20
C GLU A 96 -43.09 -20.16 18.72
N ALA A 97 -43.15 -20.51 17.43
CA ALA A 97 -44.23 -21.31 16.87
C ALA A 97 -44.29 -22.72 17.50
N ALA A 98 -43.14 -23.37 17.69
CA ALA A 98 -43.07 -24.67 18.34
C ALA A 98 -43.55 -24.60 19.81
N LEU A 99 -43.16 -23.56 20.54
CA LEU A 99 -43.59 -23.32 21.91
C LEU A 99 -45.10 -23.05 22.01
N ALA A 100 -45.63 -22.21 21.13
CA ALA A 100 -47.06 -21.93 21.05
C ALA A 100 -47.88 -23.20 20.75
N ALA A 101 -47.41 -24.02 19.80
CA ALA A 101 -48.04 -25.30 19.47
C ALA A 101 -48.00 -26.29 20.66
N ALA A 102 -46.87 -26.36 21.37
CA ALA A 102 -46.73 -27.19 22.57
C ALA A 102 -47.69 -26.73 23.69
N MET A 103 -47.79 -25.42 23.94
CA MET A 103 -48.73 -24.86 24.91
C MET A 103 -50.20 -25.12 24.52
N ALA A 104 -50.55 -24.93 23.25
CA ALA A 104 -51.89 -25.22 22.74
C ALA A 104 -52.26 -26.70 22.91
N THR A 105 -51.31 -27.60 22.62
CA THR A 105 -51.48 -29.04 22.81
C THR A 105 -51.67 -29.38 24.29
N MET A 106 -50.84 -28.84 25.19
CA MET A 106 -51.02 -29.03 26.64
C MET A 106 -52.38 -28.49 27.13
N LYS A 107 -52.82 -27.34 26.62
CA LYS A 107 -54.11 -26.76 26.99
C LYS A 107 -55.28 -27.60 26.48
N SER A 108 -55.19 -28.16 25.27
CA SER A 108 -56.25 -29.01 24.71
C SER A 108 -56.31 -30.36 25.41
N THR A 109 -55.18 -31.01 25.71
CA THR A 109 -55.15 -32.28 26.46
C THR A 109 -55.68 -32.09 27.87
N PHE A 110 -55.35 -30.99 28.53
CA PHE A 110 -55.91 -30.66 29.84
C PHE A 110 -57.43 -30.42 29.79
N ALA A 111 -57.91 -29.69 28.78
CA ALA A 111 -59.34 -29.46 28.57
C ALA A 111 -60.09 -30.77 28.27
N SER A 112 -59.56 -31.64 27.40
CA SER A 112 -60.14 -32.96 27.13
C SER A 112 -60.14 -33.88 28.36
N SER A 113 -59.13 -33.80 29.23
CA SER A 113 -59.10 -34.60 30.47
C SER A 113 -60.23 -34.25 31.46
N LYS A 114 -60.80 -33.03 31.38
CA LYS A 114 -61.92 -32.59 32.22
C LYS A 114 -63.31 -32.96 31.67
N ILE A 115 -63.41 -33.51 30.45
CA ILE A 115 -64.69 -33.83 29.77
C ILE A 115 -64.86 -35.36 29.55
N GLN A 116 -64.30 -36.22 30.41
CA GLN A 116 -64.75 -37.61 30.48
C GLN A 116 -65.84 -37.75 31.56
N PRO A 117 -67.14 -37.81 31.21
CA PRO A 117 -68.16 -38.29 32.13
C PRO A 117 -68.04 -39.82 32.24
N SER A 118 -68.00 -40.33 33.47
CA SER A 118 -68.42 -41.71 33.79
C SER A 118 -69.94 -41.80 33.82
#